data_AF-A0A7W0ITY6-F1
#
_entry.id   AF-A0A7W0ITY6-F1
#
_cell.length_a   1.000
_cell.length_b   1.000
_cell.length_c   1.000
_cell.angle_alpha   90.00
_cell.angle_beta   90.00
_cell.angle_gamma   90.00
#
_symmetry.space_group_name_H-M   'P 1'
#
loop_
_entity.id
_entity.type
_entity.pdbx_description
1 polymer ?
#
loop_
_entity_poly.entity_id
_entity_poly.type
_entity_poly.pdbx_seq_one_letter_code
_entity_poly.pdbx_strand_id
1 'polypeptide(L)' 'MTDGTKRADIIAGLKVSIVLKQDQRTGKLTKGIVRDILTKSTTHTHGIKVRLENGLVGRVKIIHG' A
#
# COMPACT_ATOMS: atom_id res chain seq x y z
N MET A 1 2.94 16.06 -1.56
CA MET A 1 2.06 15.13 -2.29
C MET A 1 2.61 13.74 -2.11
N THR A 2 1.95 12.92 -1.29
CA THR A 2 2.37 11.55 -0.98
C THR A 2 1.93 10.59 -2.09
N ASP A 3 2.86 9.84 -2.67
CA ASP A 3 2.64 8.97 -3.81
C ASP A 3 2.77 7.49 -3.41
N GLY A 4 1.68 6.74 -3.56
CA GLY A 4 1.63 5.29 -3.27
C GLY A 4 2.59 4.44 -4.12
N THR A 5 3.21 5.00 -5.15
CA THR A 5 4.20 4.36 -6.02
C THR A 5 5.64 4.52 -5.54
N LYS A 6 5.91 5.46 -4.63
CA LYS A 6 7.24 5.76 -4.10
C LYS A 6 7.42 5.13 -2.73
N ARG A 7 8.49 4.34 -2.56
CA ARG A 7 8.83 3.72 -1.27
C ARG A 7 9.13 4.76 -0.19
N ALA A 8 9.72 5.90 -0.57
CA ALA A 8 10.07 6.97 0.35
C ALA A 8 8.84 7.60 1.05
N ASP A 9 7.67 7.53 0.41
CA ASP A 9 6.43 8.12 0.93
C ASP A 9 5.64 7.14 1.82
N ILE A 10 6.15 5.92 2.01
CA ILE A 10 5.46 4.86 2.75
C ILE A 10 6.36 4.39 3.89
N ILE A 11 5.84 4.47 5.11
CA ILE A 11 6.49 4.01 6.34
C ILE A 11 5.56 3.09 7.12
N ALA A 12 6.11 2.26 7.99
CA ALA A 12 5.31 1.52 8.96
C ALA A 12 4.55 2.49 9.88
N GLY A 13 3.33 2.13 10.27
CA GLY A 13 2.42 3.01 11.02
C GLY A 13 1.58 3.96 10.15
N LEU A 14 1.87 4.07 8.85
CA LEU A 14 1.13 4.95 7.95
C LEU A 14 -0.26 4.41 7.61
N LYS A 15 -1.27 5.29 7.63
CA LYS A 15 -2.64 4.94 7.22
C LYS A 15 -2.76 4.99 5.70
N VAL A 16 -3.10 3.85 5.09
CA VAL A 16 -3.17 3.70 3.64
C VAL A 16 -4.43 2.96 3.20
N SER A 17 -4.79 3.13 1.94
CA SER A 17 -5.68 2.21 1.24
C SER A 17 -4.87 1.35 0.27
N ILE A 18 -5.04 0.04 0.37
CA ILE A 18 -4.44 -0.93 -0.53
C ILE A 18 -5.50 -1.61 -1.41
N VAL A 19 -5.10 -2.04 -2.60
CA VAL A 19 -5.85 -3.02 -3.39
C VAL A 19 -5.32 -4.41 -3.10
N LEU A 20 -6.19 -5.33 -2.68
CA LEU A 20 -5.86 -6.74 -2.48
C LEU A 20 -5.84 -7.47 -3.83
N LYS A 21 -5.14 -8.61 -3.92
CA LYS A 21 -5.10 -9.41 -5.16
C LYS A 21 -6.50 -9.78 -5.67
N GLN A 22 -7.38 -10.22 -4.78
CA GLN A 22 -8.77 -10.57 -5.10
C GLN A 22 -9.60 -9.37 -5.59
N ASP A 23 -9.23 -8.16 -5.16
CA ASP A 23 -9.93 -6.92 -5.48
C ASP A 23 -9.31 -6.18 -6.68
N GLN A 24 -8.28 -6.73 -7.34
CA GLN A 24 -7.63 -6.07 -8.49
C GLN A 24 -8.59 -5.84 -9.66
N ARG A 25 -9.57 -6.73 -9.86
CA ARG A 25 -10.58 -6.59 -10.91
C ARG A 25 -11.69 -5.59 -10.55
N THR A 26 -12.05 -5.51 -9.27
CA THR A 26 -13.14 -4.65 -8.79
C THR A 26 -12.66 -3.25 -8.43
N GLY A 27 -11.35 -3.09 -8.19
CA GLY A 27 -10.77 -1.83 -7.70
C GLY A 27 -11.10 -1.56 -6.22
N LYS A 28 -11.71 -2.50 -5.50
CA LYS A 28 -12.07 -2.31 -4.10
C LYS A 28 -10.82 -2.05 -3.26
N LEU A 29 -10.88 -0.99 -2.47
CA LEU A 29 -9.78 -0.57 -1.61
C LEU A 29 -10.05 -0.99 -0.16
N THR A 30 -9.02 -1.54 0.48
CA THR A 30 -9.03 -1.87 1.90
C THR A 30 -8.17 -0.87 2.65
N LYS A 31 -8.77 -0.18 3.62
CA LYS A 31 -8.07 0.75 4.51
C LYS A 31 -7.36 -0.01 5.62
N GLY A 32 -6.19 0.47 6.03
CA GLY A 32 -5.49 -0.03 7.22
C GLY A 32 -4.18 0.70 7.47
N ILE A 33 -3.43 0.17 8.43
CA ILE A 33 -2.14 0.69 8.86
C ILE A 33 -1.03 -0.21 8.33
N VAL A 34 0.01 0.37 7.75
CA VAL A 34 1.17 -0.36 7.22
C VAL A 34 1.95 -1.00 8.37
N ARG A 35 2.18 -2.30 8.29
CA ARG A 35 3.08 -3.05 9.17
C ARG A 35 4.44 -3.24 8.52
N ASP A 36 4.46 -3.91 7.36
CA ASP A 36 5.69 -4.23 6.63
C ASP A 36 5.67 -3.69 5.20
N ILE A 37 6.82 -3.22 4.70
CA ILE A 37 7.02 -2.82 3.31
C ILE A 37 7.69 -3.99 2.56
N LEU A 38 7.02 -4.53 1.55
CA LEU A 38 7.44 -5.73 0.83
C LEU A 38 8.11 -5.42 -0.53
N THR A 39 7.94 -4.21 -1.06
CA THR A 39 8.67 -3.77 -2.27
C THR A 39 10.05 -3.23 -1.89
N LYS A 40 11.10 -3.81 -2.50
CA LYS A 40 12.49 -3.38 -2.32
C LYS A 40 12.86 -2.18 -3.18
N SER A 41 12.33 -2.10 -4.41
CA SER A 41 12.59 -0.99 -5.34
C SER A 41 12.11 0.34 -4.77
N THR A 42 12.79 1.42 -5.14
CA THR A 42 12.45 2.79 -4.74
C THR A 42 11.10 3.25 -5.30
N THR A 43 10.74 2.79 -6.50
CA THR A 43 9.48 3.12 -7.17
C THR A 43 8.85 1.88 -7.79
N HIS A 44 7.52 1.89 -7.94
CA HIS A 44 6.78 0.81 -8.60
C HIS A 44 5.48 1.32 -9.22
N THR A 45 5.29 1.07 -10.52
CA THR A 45 4.16 1.57 -11.34
C THR A 45 2.78 1.31 -10.75
N HIS A 46 2.56 0.13 -10.17
CA HIS A 46 1.25 -0.23 -9.61
C HIS A 46 1.06 0.15 -8.13
N GLY A 47 2.08 0.71 -7.49
CA GLY A 47 2.12 0.96 -6.05
C GLY A 47 3.10 0.06 -5.31
N ILE A 48 3.55 0.52 -4.15
CA ILE A 48 4.40 -0.25 -3.24
C ILE A 48 3.56 -1.35 -2.59
N LYS A 49 4.11 -2.57 -2.55
CA LYS A 49 3.47 -3.70 -1.88
C LYS A 49 3.75 -3.59 -0.39
N VAL A 50 2.70 -3.69 0.42
CA VAL A 50 2.77 -3.63 1.88
C VAL A 50 1.94 -4.74 2.51
N ARG A 51 2.27 -5.07 3.75
CA ARG A 51 1.41 -5.83 4.66
C ARG A 51 0.80 -4.85 5.66
N LEU A 52 -0.49 -4.95 5.89
CA LEU A 52 -1.20 -4.21 6.93
C LEU A 52 -1.09 -4.91 8.29
N GLU A 53 -1.39 -4.20 9.39
CA GLU A 53 -1.38 -4.78 10.74
C GLU A 53 -2.30 -6.00 10.89
N ASN A 54 -3.44 -6.00 10.20
CA ASN A 54 -4.37 -7.13 10.16
C ASN A 54 -3.90 -8.32 9.27
N GLY A 55 -2.66 -8.28 8.78
CA GLY A 55 -2.05 -9.34 7.98
C GLY A 55 -2.38 -9.29 6.49
N LEU A 56 -3.30 -8.41 6.05
CA LEU A 56 -3.65 -8.29 4.63
C LEU A 56 -2.51 -7.72 3.80
N VAL A 57 -2.33 -8.24 2.60
CA VAL A 57 -1.23 -7.85 1.69
C VAL A 57 -1.81 -7.29 0.40
N GLY A 58 -1.31 -6.14 -0.02
CA GLY A 58 -1.77 -5.47 -1.23
C GLY A 58 -0.83 -4.37 -1.71
N ARG A 59 -1.27 -3.66 -2.75
CA ARG A 59 -0.54 -2.54 -3.35
C ARG A 59 -1.16 -1.22 -2.88
N VAL A 60 -0.35 -0.30 -2.39
CA VAL A 60 -0.82 1.02 -1.95
C VAL A 60 -1.38 1.80 -3.13
N LYS A 61 -2.57 2.38 -2.93
CA LYS A 61 -3.26 3.24 -3.90
C LYS A 61 -3.51 4.64 -3.36
N ILE A 62 -3.77 4.77 -2.07
CA ILE A 62 -4.01 6.06 -1.42
C ILE A 62 -3.22 6.08 -0.11
N ILE A 63 -2.54 7.19 0.15
CA ILE A 63 -1.93 7.51 1.43
C ILE A 63 -2.85 8.54 2.11
N HIS A 64 -3.28 8.28 3.34
CA HIS A 64 -4.09 9.22 4.11
C HIS A 64 -3.13 9.99 5.01
N GLY A 65 -3.03 11.30 4.77
CA GLY A 65 -2.30 12.27 5.61
C GLY A 65 -3.22 12.89 6.65
#